data_AF-A0A0A2FGA8-F1
#
_entry.id   AF-A0A0A2FGA8-F1
#
_cell.length_a   1.000
_cell.length_b   1.000
_cell.length_c   1.000
_cell.angle_alpha   90.00
_cell.angle_beta   90.00
_cell.angle_gamma   90.00
#
_symmetry.space_group_name_H-M   'P 1'
#
loop_
_entity.id
_entity.type
_entity.pdbx_description
1 polymer ?
#
loop_
_entity_poly.entity_id
_entity_poly.type
_entity_poly.pdbx_seq_one_letter_code
_entity_poly.pdbx_strand_id
1 'polypeptide(L)'
;MRKEENDNPSKNAQIEEFLSARYEFRYNTVLHRAEYRPRGTGDYTAIDRYCINTLKRALDKEADIQTSPDNLYSIIESDFSPRVNPVQTYFEALPLTKRNAEAITALADCVSVINPDKWREYLTKWLVAVVANAMDDKHCRNHTCLVLTGDQGKFKTTFLDLLCPPSLSDYRYTGKIYPQEKDVLSLIGQNLIINIDDQLKALNKRDENELKNLITCPQVKYRMPYEKHIEERPHLASFVASVNGNDFLTDPTGSRRFLPFEVLAIDIDRAKSIPMDAVYSEAKTRLNEGFRYWFNDEEIIELHRNSEAFQVYTTEMELLLRYFTFPTEAETATKRFYMTNSEIVGYLSCYTRQPLSTKRMGEALRKAGYTRECRRINGNPVYVYAVRKVYPEQPP
;
A
#
# COMPACT_ATOMS: atom_id res chain seq x y z
N MET A 1 17.14 -22.28 -59.98
CA MET A 1 16.98 -23.33 -58.95
C MET A 1 15.63 -23.13 -58.29
N ARG A 2 14.66 -23.99 -58.59
CA ARG A 2 13.37 -24.03 -57.89
C ARG A 2 13.65 -24.57 -56.48
N LYS A 3 13.30 -23.82 -55.44
CA LYS A 3 13.17 -24.39 -54.09
C LYS A 3 11.98 -25.34 -54.18
N GLU A 4 12.23 -26.63 -54.08
CA GLU A 4 11.18 -27.58 -53.71
C GLU A 4 10.67 -27.16 -52.33
N GLU A 5 9.41 -26.74 -52.26
CA GLU A 5 8.69 -26.56 -51.01
C GLU A 5 8.55 -27.95 -50.38
N ASN A 6 9.45 -28.24 -49.45
CA ASN A 6 9.35 -29.42 -48.61
C ASN A 6 8.25 -29.10 -47.58
N ASP A 7 7.03 -29.54 -47.89
CA ASP A 7 5.77 -29.26 -47.17
C ASP A 7 5.68 -29.89 -45.77
N ASN A 8 6.83 -30.30 -45.20
CA ASN A 8 6.89 -30.94 -43.89
C ASN A 8 7.22 -29.87 -42.83
N PRO A 9 6.32 -29.61 -41.86
CA PRO A 9 6.55 -28.60 -40.84
C PRO A 9 7.83 -28.92 -40.05
N SER A 10 8.61 -27.88 -39.74
CA SER A 10 9.82 -28.04 -38.93
C SER A 10 9.48 -28.71 -37.59
N LYS A 11 10.47 -29.36 -36.97
CA LYS A 11 10.28 -30.00 -35.67
C LYS A 11 9.71 -29.04 -34.61
N ASN A 12 10.16 -27.78 -34.59
CA ASN A 12 9.61 -26.78 -33.67
C ASN A 12 8.18 -26.39 -34.03
N ALA A 13 7.85 -26.27 -35.32
CA ALA A 13 6.47 -26.03 -35.75
C ALA A 13 5.52 -27.16 -35.31
N GLN A 14 5.97 -28.42 -35.38
CA GLN A 14 5.19 -29.56 -34.88
C GLN A 14 5.01 -29.53 -33.35
N ILE A 15 6.05 -29.12 -32.60
CA ILE A 15 5.97 -28.93 -31.15
C ILE A 15 4.96 -27.81 -30.82
N GLU A 16 5.07 -26.66 -31.48
CA GLU A 16 4.18 -25.51 -31.30
C GLU A 16 2.72 -25.86 -31.60
N GLU A 17 2.46 -26.62 -32.69
CA GLU A 17 1.14 -27.10 -33.04
C GLU A 17 0.58 -28.06 -31.97
N PHE A 18 1.38 -29.02 -31.52
CA PHE A 18 1.00 -29.96 -30.46
C PHE A 18 0.64 -29.24 -29.16
N LEU A 19 1.48 -28.28 -28.76
CA LEU A 19 1.32 -27.50 -27.54
C LEU A 19 0.08 -26.60 -27.64
N SER A 20 -0.07 -25.86 -28.75
CA SER A 20 -1.19 -24.94 -28.97
C SER A 20 -2.53 -25.66 -29.03
N ALA A 21 -2.58 -26.88 -29.55
CA ALA A 21 -3.81 -27.68 -29.62
C ALA A 21 -4.36 -28.05 -28.23
N ARG A 22 -3.49 -28.17 -27.22
CA ARG A 22 -3.84 -28.71 -25.89
C ARG A 22 -3.79 -27.68 -24.77
N TYR A 23 -2.97 -26.65 -24.93
CA TYR A 23 -2.68 -25.70 -23.87
C TYR A 23 -2.78 -24.26 -24.38
N GLU A 24 -2.97 -23.35 -23.45
CA GLU A 24 -2.82 -21.93 -23.66
C GLU A 24 -1.63 -21.46 -22.83
N PHE A 25 -0.68 -20.80 -23.49
CA PHE A 25 0.50 -20.23 -22.84
C PHE A 25 0.39 -18.72 -22.79
N ARG A 26 1.02 -18.12 -21.79
CA ARG A 26 1.25 -16.67 -21.72
C ARG A 26 2.57 -16.41 -21.01
N TYR A 27 3.20 -15.29 -21.34
CA TYR A 27 4.28 -14.74 -20.54
C TYR A 27 3.69 -13.67 -19.61
N ASN A 28 3.65 -13.95 -18.31
CA ASN A 28 3.15 -13.04 -17.29
C ASN A 28 4.13 -11.88 -17.11
N THR A 29 3.76 -10.69 -17.56
CA THR A 29 4.64 -9.51 -17.53
C THR A 29 4.78 -8.87 -16.16
N VAL A 30 3.94 -9.27 -15.19
CA VAL A 30 4.01 -8.80 -13.81
C VAL A 30 4.94 -9.69 -12.99
N LEU A 31 4.77 -11.01 -13.05
CA LEU A 31 5.61 -11.96 -12.32
C LEU A 31 6.86 -12.41 -13.08
N HIS A 32 7.02 -11.98 -14.34
CA HIS A 32 8.14 -12.29 -15.23
C HIS A 32 8.41 -13.79 -15.41
N ARG A 33 7.35 -14.56 -15.63
CA ARG A 33 7.43 -16.01 -15.83
C ARG A 33 6.46 -16.48 -16.90
N ALA A 34 6.81 -17.57 -17.59
CA ALA A 34 5.86 -18.28 -18.44
C ALA A 34 4.83 -19.02 -17.60
N GLU A 35 3.59 -19.01 -18.07
CA GLU A 35 2.47 -19.68 -17.43
C GLU A 35 1.65 -20.42 -18.49
N TYR A 36 0.98 -21.48 -18.08
CA TYR A 36 0.11 -22.26 -18.95
C TYR A 36 -1.12 -22.77 -18.24
N ARG A 37 -2.11 -23.16 -19.03
CA ARG A 37 -3.26 -23.94 -18.61
C ARG A 37 -3.70 -24.90 -19.72
N PRO A 38 -4.43 -25.97 -19.40
CA PRO A 38 -5.16 -26.74 -20.40
C PRO A 38 -6.12 -25.83 -21.19
N ARG A 39 -6.24 -26.06 -22.50
CA ARG A 39 -7.11 -25.25 -23.34
C ARG A 39 -8.56 -25.41 -22.89
N GLY A 40 -9.26 -24.29 -22.70
CA GLY A 40 -10.67 -24.23 -22.33
C GLY A 40 -11.00 -24.54 -20.86
N THR A 41 -10.01 -24.82 -19.98
CA THR A 41 -10.28 -25.09 -18.55
C THR A 41 -9.13 -24.68 -17.64
N GLY A 42 -9.45 -24.34 -16.39
CA GLY A 42 -8.46 -24.12 -15.32
C GLY A 42 -7.80 -22.75 -15.31
N ASP A 43 -7.08 -22.49 -14.21
CA ASP A 43 -6.29 -21.29 -14.00
C ASP A 43 -4.88 -21.45 -14.59
N TYR A 44 -4.26 -20.32 -14.92
CA TYR A 44 -2.87 -20.31 -15.34
C TYR A 44 -1.96 -20.72 -14.18
N THR A 45 -1.03 -21.62 -14.47
CA THR A 45 -0.02 -22.11 -13.52
C THR A 45 1.38 -21.83 -14.05
N ALA A 46 2.34 -21.61 -13.16
CA ALA A 46 3.71 -21.34 -13.54
C ALA A 46 4.35 -22.53 -14.27
N ILE A 47 5.10 -22.24 -15.33
CA ILE A 47 5.95 -23.24 -15.98
C ILE A 47 7.17 -23.48 -15.10
N ASP A 48 7.21 -24.65 -14.47
CA ASP A 48 8.36 -25.12 -13.70
C ASP A 48 9.03 -26.35 -14.37
N ARG A 49 10.08 -26.85 -13.74
CA ARG A 49 10.82 -28.02 -14.25
C ARG A 49 9.94 -29.27 -14.33
N TYR A 50 9.00 -29.43 -13.41
CA TYR A 50 8.10 -30.59 -13.40
C TYR A 50 7.13 -30.53 -14.58
N CYS A 51 6.57 -29.34 -14.85
CA CYS A 51 5.73 -29.07 -16.00
C CYS A 51 6.48 -29.35 -17.32
N ILE A 52 7.68 -28.80 -17.50
CA ILE A 52 8.46 -29.02 -18.73
C ILE A 52 8.72 -30.51 -18.97
N ASN A 53 9.07 -31.26 -17.93
CA ASN A 53 9.25 -32.71 -18.05
C ASN A 53 7.95 -33.43 -18.40
N THR A 54 6.80 -32.94 -17.91
CA THR A 54 5.48 -33.46 -18.24
C THR A 54 5.13 -33.19 -19.71
N LEU A 55 5.33 -31.97 -20.19
CA LEU A 55 5.12 -31.60 -21.60
C LEU A 55 6.03 -32.40 -22.54
N LYS A 56 7.31 -32.55 -22.19
CA LYS A 56 8.27 -33.39 -22.91
C LYS A 56 7.78 -34.84 -23.02
N ARG A 57 7.30 -35.42 -21.92
CA ARG A 57 6.75 -36.79 -21.91
C ARG A 57 5.51 -36.94 -22.79
N ALA A 58 4.65 -35.92 -22.83
CA ALA A 58 3.45 -35.92 -23.67
C ALA A 58 3.80 -35.85 -25.17
N LEU A 59 4.74 -34.98 -25.55
CA LEU A 59 5.25 -34.86 -26.92
C LEU A 59 5.86 -36.17 -27.43
N ASP A 60 6.67 -36.82 -26.60
CA ASP A 60 7.27 -38.13 -26.90
C ASP A 60 6.17 -39.19 -27.11
N LYS A 61 5.30 -39.36 -26.11
CA LYS A 61 4.31 -40.45 -26.11
C LYS A 61 3.20 -40.28 -27.15
N GLU A 62 2.72 -39.07 -27.39
CA GLU A 62 1.52 -38.81 -28.19
C GLU A 62 1.81 -38.33 -29.61
N ALA A 63 2.98 -37.71 -29.83
CA ALA A 63 3.34 -37.15 -31.13
C ALA A 63 4.63 -37.76 -31.71
N ASP A 64 5.31 -38.65 -30.99
CA ASP A 64 6.62 -39.23 -31.37
C ASP A 64 7.69 -38.14 -31.59
N ILE A 65 7.58 -37.01 -30.87
CA ILE A 65 8.50 -35.89 -30.97
C ILE A 65 9.45 -35.87 -29.77
N GLN A 66 10.69 -36.29 -29.99
CA GLN A 66 11.76 -36.21 -28.99
C GLN A 66 12.34 -34.80 -28.91
N THR A 67 12.29 -34.13 -27.77
CA THR A 67 12.86 -32.78 -27.60
C THR A 67 13.54 -32.60 -26.24
N SER A 68 14.46 -31.64 -26.13
CA SER A 68 15.11 -31.34 -24.84
C SER A 68 14.26 -30.38 -24.00
N PRO A 69 14.39 -30.40 -22.66
CA PRO A 69 13.80 -29.38 -21.80
C PRO A 69 14.17 -27.95 -22.21
N ASP A 70 15.44 -27.73 -22.57
CA ASP A 70 15.93 -26.40 -22.96
C ASP A 70 15.28 -25.88 -24.25
N ASN A 71 14.99 -26.75 -25.22
CA ASN A 71 14.25 -26.37 -26.41
C ASN A 71 12.80 -26.00 -26.08
N LEU A 72 12.17 -26.70 -25.13
CA LEU A 72 10.82 -26.36 -24.66
C LEU A 72 10.80 -25.02 -23.93
N TYR A 73 11.74 -24.76 -23.02
CA TYR A 73 11.89 -23.44 -22.41
C TYR A 73 12.09 -22.36 -23.47
N SER A 74 12.97 -22.59 -24.45
CA SER A 74 13.26 -21.63 -25.51
C SER A 74 12.03 -21.28 -26.35
N ILE A 75 11.15 -22.25 -26.63
CA ILE A 75 9.88 -22.02 -27.33
C ILE A 75 8.90 -21.30 -26.40
N ILE A 76 8.66 -21.83 -25.20
CA ILE A 76 7.63 -21.32 -24.28
C ILE A 76 7.97 -19.90 -23.77
N GLU A 77 9.24 -19.56 -23.62
CA GLU A 77 9.68 -18.23 -23.19
C GLU A 77 9.94 -17.27 -24.38
N SER A 78 9.49 -17.62 -25.60
CA SER A 78 9.53 -16.75 -26.78
C SER A 78 8.18 -16.08 -27.06
N ASP A 79 8.09 -15.43 -28.22
CA ASP A 79 6.87 -14.92 -28.84
C ASP A 79 5.77 -15.97 -29.08
N PHE A 80 6.08 -17.27 -28.98
CA PHE A 80 5.06 -18.32 -28.92
C PHE A 80 4.08 -18.12 -27.76
N SER A 81 4.56 -17.61 -26.62
CA SER A 81 3.74 -17.22 -25.49
C SER A 81 3.45 -15.72 -25.54
N PRO A 82 2.20 -15.30 -25.79
CA PRO A 82 1.84 -13.89 -25.78
C PRO A 82 2.16 -13.25 -24.44
N ARG A 83 2.73 -12.05 -24.46
CA ARG A 83 2.99 -11.26 -23.25
C ARG A 83 1.69 -10.66 -22.75
N VAL A 84 1.32 -10.98 -21.51
CA VAL A 84 0.06 -10.56 -20.89
C VAL A 84 0.34 -10.00 -19.51
N ASN A 85 -0.31 -8.88 -19.17
CA ASN A 85 -0.42 -8.38 -17.80
C ASN A 85 -1.73 -8.93 -17.19
N PRO A 86 -1.69 -9.99 -16.36
CA PRO A 86 -2.92 -10.65 -15.94
C PRO A 86 -3.80 -9.79 -15.03
N VAL A 87 -3.20 -8.83 -14.32
CA VAL A 87 -3.95 -7.91 -13.46
C VAL A 87 -4.76 -6.92 -14.31
N GLN A 88 -4.14 -6.34 -15.35
CA GLN A 88 -4.86 -5.49 -16.30
C GLN A 88 -5.92 -6.29 -17.06
N THR A 89 -5.60 -7.48 -17.56
CA THR A 89 -6.56 -8.35 -18.25
C THR A 89 -7.76 -8.70 -17.36
N TYR A 90 -7.55 -8.93 -16.06
CA TYR A 90 -8.65 -9.12 -15.11
C TYR A 90 -9.57 -7.90 -15.07
N PHE A 91 -9.03 -6.70 -14.82
CA PHE A 91 -9.85 -5.49 -14.76
C PHE A 91 -10.51 -5.15 -16.11
N GLU A 92 -9.85 -5.39 -17.23
CA GLU A 92 -10.40 -5.23 -18.58
C GLU A 92 -11.60 -6.15 -18.83
N ALA A 93 -11.51 -7.40 -18.39
CA ALA A 93 -12.56 -8.40 -18.54
C ALA A 93 -13.80 -8.16 -17.68
N LEU A 94 -13.68 -7.44 -16.56
CA LEU A 94 -14.82 -7.13 -15.70
C LEU A 94 -15.89 -6.31 -16.44
N PRO A 95 -17.19 -6.70 -16.38
CA PRO A 95 -18.25 -5.95 -17.03
C PRO A 95 -18.46 -4.59 -16.36
N LEU A 96 -18.97 -3.63 -17.14
CA LEU A 96 -19.52 -2.41 -16.54
C LEU A 96 -20.89 -2.72 -15.94
N THR A 97 -21.12 -2.21 -14.74
CA THR A 97 -22.35 -2.43 -13.97
C THR A 97 -23.33 -1.29 -14.18
N LYS A 98 -24.55 -1.44 -13.65
CA LYS A 98 -25.49 -0.32 -13.55
C LYS A 98 -24.98 0.68 -12.51
N ARG A 99 -25.27 1.96 -12.74
CA ARG A 99 -24.85 3.08 -11.86
C ARG A 99 -25.25 2.93 -10.39
N ASN A 100 -26.28 2.14 -10.10
CA ASN A 100 -26.79 1.87 -8.75
C ASN A 100 -26.38 0.48 -8.21
N ALA A 101 -25.27 -0.09 -8.69
CA ALA A 101 -24.69 -1.26 -8.02
C ALA A 101 -24.37 -0.93 -6.56
N GLU A 102 -24.59 -1.91 -5.68
CA GLU A 102 -24.42 -1.77 -4.23
C GLU A 102 -23.37 -2.74 -3.68
N ALA A 103 -22.48 -3.27 -4.53
CA ALA A 103 -21.48 -4.26 -4.12
C ALA A 103 -20.45 -3.64 -3.17
N ILE A 104 -19.98 -2.42 -3.46
CA ILE A 104 -19.09 -1.67 -2.56
C ILE A 104 -19.80 -1.35 -1.25
N THR A 105 -21.10 -0.99 -1.31
CA THR A 105 -21.89 -0.71 -0.11
C THR A 105 -22.06 -1.95 0.75
N ALA A 106 -22.43 -3.09 0.15
CA ALA A 106 -22.56 -4.37 0.84
C ALA A 106 -21.24 -4.79 1.51
N LEU A 107 -20.09 -4.55 0.86
CA LEU A 107 -18.77 -4.81 1.44
C LEU A 107 -18.47 -3.86 2.61
N ALA A 108 -18.77 -2.57 2.46
CA ALA A 108 -18.59 -1.58 3.52
C ALA A 108 -19.43 -1.93 4.76
N ASP A 109 -20.67 -2.37 4.57
CA ASP A 109 -21.61 -2.76 5.62
C ASP A 109 -21.19 -4.01 6.40
N CYS A 110 -20.17 -4.75 5.93
CA CYS A 110 -19.59 -5.86 6.69
C CYS A 110 -18.66 -5.38 7.81
N VAL A 111 -18.27 -4.11 7.82
CA VAL A 111 -17.32 -3.56 8.79
C VAL A 111 -18.00 -2.46 9.60
N SER A 112 -18.07 -2.66 10.92
CA SER A 112 -18.49 -1.64 11.88
C SER A 112 -17.28 -0.92 12.43
N VAL A 113 -17.26 0.42 12.32
CA VAL A 113 -16.16 1.27 12.80
C VAL A 113 -16.67 2.32 13.80
N ILE A 114 -15.79 2.88 14.63
CA ILE A 114 -16.16 3.90 15.63
C ILE A 114 -16.71 5.17 14.97
N ASN A 115 -16.09 5.63 13.88
CA ASN A 115 -16.48 6.84 13.15
C ASN A 115 -16.95 6.47 11.73
N PRO A 116 -18.23 6.08 11.54
CA PRO A 116 -18.72 5.49 10.29
C PRO A 116 -18.87 6.48 9.13
N ASP A 117 -18.97 7.78 9.42
CA ASP A 117 -19.34 8.82 8.45
C ASP A 117 -18.54 8.77 7.14
N LYS A 118 -17.25 8.45 7.23
CA LYS A 118 -16.32 8.42 6.09
C LYS A 118 -15.90 7.03 5.63
N TRP A 119 -16.29 5.98 6.34
CA TRP A 119 -15.85 4.62 6.05
C TRP A 119 -16.17 4.20 4.62
N ARG A 120 -17.45 4.27 4.24
CA ARG A 120 -17.89 3.89 2.89
C ARG A 120 -17.30 4.80 1.81
N GLU A 121 -17.23 6.11 2.05
CA GLU A 121 -16.68 7.08 1.10
C GLU A 121 -15.22 6.77 0.79
N TYR A 122 -14.39 6.59 1.83
CA TYR A 122 -12.96 6.38 1.69
C TYR A 122 -12.64 4.98 1.17
N LEU A 123 -13.40 3.95 1.57
CA LEU A 123 -13.30 2.62 0.98
C LEU A 123 -13.63 2.65 -0.53
N THR A 124 -14.69 3.36 -0.92
CA THR A 124 -15.07 3.51 -2.34
C THR A 124 -13.95 4.20 -3.13
N LYS A 125 -13.44 5.33 -2.62
CA LYS A 125 -12.31 6.03 -3.24
C LYS A 125 -11.09 5.15 -3.39
N TRP A 126 -10.73 4.42 -2.34
CA TRP A 126 -9.58 3.54 -2.35
C TRP A 126 -9.75 2.39 -3.38
N LEU A 127 -10.91 1.74 -3.43
CA LEU A 127 -11.19 0.68 -4.43
C LEU A 127 -11.14 1.21 -5.87
N VAL A 128 -11.69 2.40 -6.14
CA VAL A 128 -11.60 3.03 -7.47
C VAL A 128 -10.15 3.39 -7.79
N ALA A 129 -9.37 3.85 -6.80
CA ALA A 129 -7.95 4.13 -6.96
C ALA A 129 -7.13 2.88 -7.26
N VAL A 130 -7.48 1.71 -6.71
CA VAL A 130 -6.85 0.41 -7.03
C VAL A 130 -7.01 0.11 -8.52
N VAL A 131 -8.22 0.23 -9.07
CA VAL A 131 -8.47 0.03 -10.51
C VAL A 131 -7.68 1.04 -11.34
N ALA A 132 -7.71 2.32 -10.95
CA ALA A 132 -6.98 3.37 -11.66
C ALA A 132 -5.46 3.12 -11.66
N ASN A 133 -4.92 2.60 -10.56
CA ASN A 133 -3.50 2.30 -10.40
C ASN A 133 -3.08 1.08 -11.24
N ALA A 134 -3.86 0.01 -11.20
CA ALA A 134 -3.58 -1.20 -11.99
C ALA A 134 -3.59 -0.93 -13.52
N MET A 135 -4.37 0.05 -13.96
CA MET A 135 -4.52 0.42 -15.38
C MET A 135 -3.55 1.53 -15.85
N ASP A 136 -2.65 2.04 -15.00
CA ASP A 136 -1.66 3.07 -15.38
C ASP A 136 -0.23 2.56 -15.24
N ASP A 137 0.45 2.33 -16.37
CA ASP A 137 1.83 1.84 -16.38
C ASP A 137 2.89 2.92 -16.09
N LYS A 138 2.50 4.18 -16.01
CA LYS A 138 3.42 5.34 -15.97
C LYS A 138 3.42 6.06 -14.62
N HIS A 139 2.28 6.08 -13.93
CA HIS A 139 2.11 6.83 -12.70
C HIS A 139 1.43 5.99 -11.63
N CYS A 140 1.91 6.15 -10.40
CA CYS A 140 1.14 5.74 -9.23
C CYS A 140 -0.11 6.62 -9.12
N ARG A 141 -1.30 5.99 -9.11
CA ARG A 141 -2.60 6.65 -8.97
C ARG A 141 -3.18 6.52 -7.56
N ASN A 142 -2.88 5.43 -6.85
CA ASN A 142 -3.35 5.23 -5.48
C ASN A 142 -2.31 5.70 -4.46
N HIS A 143 -2.43 6.95 -4.00
CA HIS A 143 -1.50 7.54 -3.03
C HIS A 143 -1.87 7.27 -1.57
N THR A 144 -2.82 6.37 -1.33
CA THR A 144 -3.41 6.12 -0.01
C THR A 144 -3.33 4.66 0.40
N CYS A 145 -3.10 4.45 1.69
CA CYS A 145 -3.09 3.17 2.37
C CYS A 145 -4.32 3.07 3.27
N LEU A 146 -5.18 2.09 3.03
CA LEU A 146 -6.33 1.83 3.90
C LEU A 146 -5.87 1.15 5.18
N VAL A 147 -6.16 1.73 6.35
CA VAL A 147 -5.67 1.19 7.63
C VAL A 147 -6.83 0.78 8.53
N LEU A 148 -6.87 -0.48 8.93
CA LEU A 148 -7.79 -0.99 9.95
C LEU A 148 -7.07 -1.14 11.29
N THR A 149 -7.55 -0.41 12.29
CA THR A 149 -7.03 -0.43 13.67
C THR A 149 -8.09 -0.96 14.65
N GLY A 150 -7.72 -1.11 15.92
CA GLY A 150 -8.57 -1.59 17.00
C GLY A 150 -7.99 -2.85 17.65
N ASP A 151 -8.83 -3.56 18.39
CA ASP A 151 -8.42 -4.75 19.14
C ASP A 151 -7.95 -5.90 18.23
N GLN A 152 -7.12 -6.78 18.80
CA GLN A 152 -6.71 -8.01 18.15
C GLN A 152 -7.91 -8.96 17.96
N GLY A 153 -7.84 -9.85 16.96
CA GLY A 153 -8.86 -10.89 16.76
C GLY A 153 -10.15 -10.41 16.09
N LYS A 154 -10.15 -9.21 15.49
CA LYS A 154 -11.30 -8.61 14.80
C LYS A 154 -11.37 -8.93 13.29
N PHE A 155 -10.61 -9.90 12.79
CA PHE A 155 -10.50 -10.26 11.35
C PHE A 155 -9.98 -9.15 10.41
N LYS A 156 -9.30 -8.11 10.93
CA LYS A 156 -8.77 -6.97 10.15
C LYS A 156 -7.90 -7.43 8.96
N THR A 157 -6.84 -8.19 9.24
CA THR A 157 -5.92 -8.72 8.21
C THR A 157 -6.67 -9.57 7.20
N THR A 158 -7.55 -10.46 7.67
CA THR A 158 -8.35 -11.35 6.81
C THR A 158 -9.30 -10.58 5.89
N PHE A 159 -9.98 -9.55 6.40
CA PHE A 159 -10.85 -8.70 5.58
C PHE A 159 -10.05 -7.95 4.50
N LEU A 160 -8.90 -7.38 4.87
CA LEU A 160 -8.03 -6.70 3.92
C LEU A 160 -7.49 -7.64 2.85
N ASP A 161 -7.20 -8.90 3.21
CA ASP A 161 -6.78 -9.93 2.26
C ASP A 161 -7.86 -10.30 1.24
N LEU A 162 -9.15 -10.18 1.60
CA LEU A 162 -10.27 -10.41 0.69
C LEU A 162 -10.38 -9.35 -0.41
N LEU A 163 -9.79 -8.17 -0.21
CA LEU A 163 -9.77 -7.10 -1.22
C LEU A 163 -8.97 -7.51 -2.46
N CYS A 164 -8.11 -8.53 -2.38
CA CYS A 164 -7.51 -9.13 -3.56
C CYS A 164 -8.48 -10.21 -4.12
N PRO A 165 -8.90 -10.10 -5.40
CA PRO A 165 -9.76 -11.11 -6.02
C PRO A 165 -9.12 -12.51 -5.97
N PRO A 166 -9.90 -13.59 -5.78
CA PRO A 166 -9.36 -14.95 -5.74
C PRO A 166 -8.54 -15.34 -6.98
N SER A 167 -8.96 -14.89 -8.16
CA SER A 167 -8.24 -15.11 -9.44
C SER A 167 -6.89 -14.40 -9.52
N LEU A 168 -6.63 -13.44 -8.62
CA LEU A 168 -5.39 -12.69 -8.50
C LEU A 168 -4.65 -12.98 -7.18
N SER A 169 -4.90 -14.14 -6.54
CA SER A 169 -4.28 -14.48 -5.25
C SER A 169 -2.75 -14.45 -5.26
N ASP A 170 -2.12 -14.74 -6.41
CA ASP A 170 -0.67 -14.68 -6.62
C ASP A 170 -0.10 -13.24 -6.59
N TYR A 171 -0.97 -12.23 -6.67
CA TYR A 171 -0.63 -10.80 -6.66
C TYR A 171 -0.96 -10.15 -5.32
N ARG A 172 -1.03 -10.94 -4.25
CA ARG A 172 -1.21 -10.46 -2.87
C ARG A 172 0.01 -10.78 -2.04
N TYR A 173 0.50 -9.78 -1.34
CA TYR A 173 1.47 -9.95 -0.26
C TYR A 173 0.84 -9.57 1.08
N THR A 174 1.05 -10.39 2.11
CA THR A 174 0.60 -10.13 3.48
C THR A 174 1.73 -10.39 4.44
N GLY A 175 2.12 -9.39 5.22
CA GLY A 175 3.21 -9.51 6.19
C GLY A 175 3.92 -8.21 6.47
N LYS A 176 5.19 -8.32 6.89
CA LYS A 176 6.04 -7.18 7.24
C LYS A 176 6.81 -6.70 6.02
N ILE A 177 6.79 -5.40 5.79
CA ILE A 177 7.62 -4.75 4.77
C ILE A 177 8.81 -4.07 5.45
N TYR A 178 9.98 -4.13 4.86
CA TYR A 178 11.15 -3.42 5.36
C TYR A 178 11.45 -2.27 4.40
N PRO A 179 10.97 -1.04 4.65
CA PRO A 179 10.96 0.02 3.63
C PRO A 179 12.34 0.39 3.07
N GLN A 180 13.40 0.12 3.84
CA GLN A 180 14.79 0.41 3.45
C GLN A 180 15.41 -0.70 2.57
N GLU A 181 14.79 -1.87 2.48
CA GLU A 181 15.31 -3.00 1.71
C GLU A 181 14.91 -2.89 0.25
N LYS A 182 15.84 -3.22 -0.66
CA LYS A 182 15.59 -3.14 -2.10
C LYS A 182 14.52 -4.11 -2.57
N ASP A 183 14.35 -5.23 -1.87
CA ASP A 183 13.39 -6.27 -2.22
C ASP A 183 11.94 -5.77 -2.07
N VAL A 184 11.68 -4.71 -1.30
CA VAL A 184 10.34 -4.10 -1.22
C VAL A 184 9.88 -3.56 -2.59
N LEU A 185 10.81 -3.15 -3.45
CA LEU A 185 10.48 -2.64 -4.78
C LEU A 185 9.92 -3.73 -5.68
N SER A 186 10.37 -4.99 -5.52
CA SER A 186 9.81 -6.11 -6.27
C SER A 186 8.39 -6.44 -5.78
N LEU A 187 8.14 -6.35 -4.46
CA LEU A 187 6.79 -6.49 -3.92
C LEU A 187 5.83 -5.47 -4.54
N ILE A 188 6.24 -4.22 -4.65
CA ILE A 188 5.42 -3.13 -5.22
C ILE A 188 5.13 -3.34 -6.71
N GLY A 189 6.11 -3.84 -7.47
CA GLY A 189 5.94 -4.12 -8.91
C GLY A 189 5.14 -5.38 -9.21
N GLN A 190 5.06 -6.33 -8.27
CA GLN A 190 4.51 -7.67 -8.51
C GLN A 190 3.18 -7.95 -7.81
N ASN A 191 2.76 -7.11 -6.87
CA ASN A 191 1.53 -7.33 -6.11
C ASN A 191 0.52 -6.22 -6.42
N LEU A 192 -0.74 -6.61 -6.62
CA LEU A 192 -1.89 -5.70 -6.66
C LEU A 192 -2.18 -5.17 -5.25
N ILE A 193 -2.19 -6.03 -4.24
CA ILE A 193 -2.45 -5.65 -2.85
C ILE A 193 -1.25 -6.02 -1.98
N ILE A 194 -0.74 -5.04 -1.24
CA ILE A 194 0.24 -5.24 -0.17
C ILE A 194 -0.45 -4.96 1.16
N ASN A 195 -0.68 -6.00 1.94
CA ASN A 195 -1.26 -5.95 3.27
C ASN A 195 -0.17 -5.96 4.35
N ILE A 196 0.07 -4.80 4.95
CA ILE A 196 1.05 -4.61 6.02
C ILE A 196 0.44 -5.06 7.34
N ASP A 197 0.95 -6.17 7.87
CA ASP A 197 0.38 -6.81 9.06
C ASP A 197 1.12 -6.42 10.36
N ASP A 198 0.39 -5.74 11.24
CA ASP A 198 0.78 -5.29 12.59
C ASP A 198 2.15 -4.59 12.68
N GLN A 199 2.55 -3.90 11.61
CA GLN A 199 3.87 -3.27 11.53
C GLN A 199 3.84 -1.76 11.72
N LEU A 200 2.76 -1.06 11.37
CA LEU A 200 2.75 0.40 11.37
C LEU A 200 3.07 1.00 12.75
N LYS A 201 2.62 0.35 13.83
CA LYS A 201 2.92 0.78 15.22
C LYS A 201 4.39 0.64 15.60
N ALA A 202 5.13 -0.26 14.95
CA ALA A 202 6.53 -0.52 15.22
C ALA A 202 7.48 0.31 14.33
N LEU A 203 6.94 1.05 13.35
CA LEU A 203 7.77 1.87 12.46
C LEU A 203 8.33 3.06 13.22
N ASN A 204 9.63 3.28 13.06
CA ASN A 204 10.24 4.53 13.47
C ASN A 204 9.94 5.64 12.43
N LYS A 205 10.18 6.90 12.79
CA LYS A 205 9.93 8.06 11.91
C LYS A 205 10.63 7.97 10.54
N ARG A 206 11.80 7.34 10.46
CA ARG A 206 12.52 7.16 9.19
C ARG A 206 11.78 6.16 8.30
N ASP A 207 11.41 5.01 8.84
CA ASP A 207 10.72 3.96 8.08
C ASP A 207 9.30 4.36 7.71
N GLU A 208 8.60 5.14 8.56
CA GLU A 208 7.30 5.74 8.21
C GLU A 208 7.43 6.69 7.01
N ASN A 209 8.47 7.51 6.97
CA ASN A 209 8.72 8.41 5.83
C ASN A 209 9.07 7.66 4.56
N GLU A 210 9.87 6.60 4.67
CA GLU A 210 10.18 5.75 3.52
C GLU A 210 8.94 5.02 3.02
N LEU A 211 8.10 4.51 3.92
CA LEU A 211 6.83 3.92 3.55
C LEU A 211 5.93 4.91 2.79
N LYS A 212 5.86 6.17 3.21
CA LYS A 212 5.13 7.22 2.46
C LYS A 212 5.69 7.42 1.05
N ASN A 213 7.01 7.33 0.88
CA ASN A 213 7.64 7.39 -0.44
C ASN A 213 7.28 6.17 -1.27
N LEU A 214 7.33 4.96 -0.68
CA LEU A 214 6.95 3.71 -1.35
C LEU A 214 5.49 3.70 -1.76
N ILE A 215 4.57 4.27 -0.98
CA ILE A 215 3.14 4.39 -1.32
C ILE A 215 2.93 5.30 -2.55
N THR A 216 3.83 6.24 -2.83
CA THR A 216 3.60 7.30 -3.83
C THR A 216 4.60 7.32 -4.97
N CYS A 217 5.62 6.45 -4.96
CA CYS A 217 6.62 6.41 -6.02
C CYS A 217 5.95 6.02 -7.35
N PRO A 218 6.23 6.73 -8.46
CA PRO A 218 5.46 6.52 -9.70
C PRO A 218 5.75 5.16 -10.36
N GLN A 219 7.00 4.70 -10.27
CA GLN A 219 7.51 3.46 -10.84
C GLN A 219 8.58 2.89 -9.91
N VAL A 220 8.85 1.59 -10.04
CA VAL A 220 9.86 0.88 -9.25
C VAL A 220 11.01 0.40 -10.12
N LYS A 221 12.23 0.45 -9.58
CA LYS A 221 13.46 0.04 -10.27
C LYS A 221 14.12 -1.10 -9.52
N TYR A 222 14.04 -2.31 -10.06
CA TYR A 222 14.69 -3.47 -9.48
C TYR A 222 15.18 -4.44 -10.58
N ARG A 223 16.04 -5.36 -10.18
CA ARG A 223 16.55 -6.43 -11.05
C ARG A 223 16.02 -7.75 -10.52
N MET A 224 15.32 -8.52 -11.35
CA MET A 224 14.92 -9.87 -10.94
C MET A 224 16.14 -10.78 -10.81
N PRO A 225 16.05 -11.87 -10.04
CA PRO A 225 17.04 -12.93 -10.11
C PRO A 225 17.31 -13.32 -11.56
N TYR A 226 18.58 -13.47 -11.92
CA TYR A 226 19.05 -13.88 -13.26
C TYR A 226 18.86 -12.86 -14.40
N GLU A 227 18.19 -11.72 -14.17
CA GLU A 227 18.18 -10.62 -15.14
C GLU A 227 19.53 -9.90 -15.18
N LYS A 228 19.97 -9.52 -16.39
CA LYS A 228 21.25 -8.82 -16.60
C LYS A 228 21.18 -7.35 -16.21
N HIS A 229 20.02 -6.73 -16.34
CA HIS A 229 19.83 -5.28 -16.21
C HIS A 229 18.74 -4.95 -15.20
N ILE A 230 18.87 -3.79 -14.57
CA ILE A 230 17.78 -3.21 -13.76
C ILE A 230 16.75 -2.65 -14.74
N GLU A 231 15.49 -2.97 -14.52
CA GLU A 231 14.39 -2.43 -15.32
C GLU A 231 13.51 -1.51 -14.47
N GLU A 232 12.93 -0.50 -15.13
CA GLU A 232 11.89 0.35 -14.55
C GLU A 232 10.52 -0.27 -14.85
N ARG A 233 9.71 -0.46 -13.82
CA ARG A 233 8.45 -1.20 -13.88
C ARG A 233 7.31 -0.40 -13.25
N PRO A 234 6.05 -0.62 -13.68
CA PRO A 234 4.89 0.05 -13.10
C PRO A 234 4.78 -0.14 -11.59
N HIS A 235 4.27 0.87 -10.89
CA HIS A 235 3.82 0.73 -9.51
C HIS A 235 2.46 0.04 -9.52
N LEU A 236 2.42 -1.27 -9.30
CA LEU A 236 1.18 -2.03 -9.31
C LEU A 236 0.43 -1.96 -7.98
N ALA A 237 1.18 -1.93 -6.87
CA ALA A 237 0.62 -2.11 -5.54
C ALA A 237 -0.36 -1.02 -5.10
N SER A 238 -1.41 -1.45 -4.43
CA SER A 238 -2.22 -0.64 -3.52
C SER A 238 -2.02 -1.17 -2.11
N PHE A 239 -1.81 -0.24 -1.18
CA PHE A 239 -1.46 -0.59 0.19
C PHE A 239 -2.68 -0.67 1.08
N VAL A 240 -2.68 -1.68 1.94
CA VAL A 240 -3.57 -1.79 3.09
C VAL A 240 -2.74 -2.15 4.31
N ALA A 241 -3.25 -1.85 5.50
CA ALA A 241 -2.57 -2.22 6.73
C ALA A 241 -3.57 -2.56 7.83
N SER A 242 -3.17 -3.52 8.66
CA SER A 242 -3.86 -3.79 9.92
C SER A 242 -2.92 -3.51 11.09
N VAL A 243 -3.46 -2.91 12.16
CA VAL A 243 -2.68 -2.50 13.33
C VAL A 243 -3.44 -2.81 14.61
N ASN A 244 -2.72 -3.22 15.65
CA ASN A 244 -3.29 -3.36 16.99
C ASN A 244 -3.14 -2.08 17.82
N GLY A 245 -4.28 -1.50 18.19
CA GLY A 245 -4.38 -0.22 18.91
C GLY A 245 -4.17 1.01 18.01
N ASN A 246 -4.63 2.16 18.50
CA ASN A 246 -4.84 3.34 17.66
C ASN A 246 -3.61 4.23 17.50
N ASP A 247 -2.61 4.11 18.37
CA ASP A 247 -1.43 4.97 18.35
C ASP A 247 -0.38 4.46 17.34
N PHE A 248 -0.47 4.87 16.08
CA PHE A 248 0.50 4.44 15.06
C PHE A 248 1.01 5.56 14.12
N LEU A 249 0.31 6.71 14.05
CA LEU A 249 0.76 7.83 13.21
C LEU A 249 1.74 8.71 13.99
N THR A 250 3.03 8.67 13.64
CA THR A 250 4.04 9.49 14.35
C THR A 250 4.23 10.88 13.75
N ASP A 251 3.89 11.08 12.47
CA ASP A 251 4.03 12.37 11.78
C ASP A 251 2.67 12.93 11.28
N PRO A 252 2.19 14.04 11.88
CA PRO A 252 0.91 14.64 11.52
C PRO A 252 0.87 15.23 10.11
N THR A 253 2.01 15.57 9.49
CA THR A 253 2.02 16.13 8.12
C THR A 253 1.88 15.04 7.03
N GLY A 254 2.13 13.78 7.41
CA GLY A 254 2.08 12.64 6.51
C GLY A 254 0.78 11.84 6.54
N SER A 255 -0.17 12.17 7.41
CA SER A 255 -1.39 11.37 7.61
C SER A 255 -2.28 11.29 6.37
N ARG A 256 -2.15 12.18 5.38
CA ARG A 256 -2.94 12.09 4.15
C ARG A 256 -2.74 10.80 3.33
N ARG A 257 -1.66 10.04 3.58
CA ARG A 257 -1.40 8.74 2.92
C ARG A 257 -2.06 7.59 3.66
N PHE A 258 -2.58 7.78 4.86
CA PHE A 258 -3.18 6.71 5.65
C PHE A 258 -4.66 7.04 5.87
N LEU A 259 -5.53 6.06 5.64
CA LEU A 259 -6.97 6.17 5.88
C LEU A 259 -7.32 5.29 7.09
N PRO A 260 -7.10 5.77 8.34
CA PRO A 260 -7.33 5.00 9.54
C PRO A 260 -8.81 4.85 9.88
N PHE A 261 -9.21 3.61 10.19
CA PHE A 261 -10.52 3.30 10.72
C PHE A 261 -10.42 2.30 11.86
N GLU A 262 -10.93 2.67 13.03
CA GLU A 262 -10.99 1.80 14.19
C GLU A 262 -12.18 0.84 14.08
N VAL A 263 -11.87 -0.45 13.97
CA VAL A 263 -12.82 -1.53 13.76
C VAL A 263 -13.39 -1.98 15.10
N LEU A 264 -14.71 -1.93 15.21
CA LEU A 264 -15.49 -2.52 16.32
C LEU A 264 -15.78 -4.00 16.07
N ALA A 265 -16.21 -4.33 14.85
CA ALA A 265 -16.54 -5.69 14.43
C ALA A 265 -16.47 -5.82 12.90
N ILE A 266 -16.16 -7.04 12.43
CA ILE A 266 -16.24 -7.43 11.01
C ILE A 266 -17.07 -8.70 10.92
N ASP A 267 -18.13 -8.66 10.13
CA ASP A 267 -18.87 -9.86 9.70
C ASP A 267 -18.09 -10.52 8.55
N ILE A 268 -17.12 -11.35 8.94
CA ILE A 268 -16.17 -11.94 7.98
C ILE A 268 -16.82 -12.96 7.06
N ASP A 269 -17.86 -13.66 7.52
CA ASP A 269 -18.55 -14.67 6.73
C ASP A 269 -19.43 -14.00 5.67
N ARG A 270 -20.12 -12.90 6.02
CA ARG A 270 -20.79 -12.06 5.03
C ARG A 270 -19.79 -11.47 4.04
N ALA A 271 -18.65 -10.96 4.49
CA ALA A 271 -17.63 -10.40 3.61
C ALA A 271 -17.10 -11.43 2.58
N LYS A 272 -16.85 -12.68 3.00
CA LYS A 272 -16.43 -13.78 2.10
C LYS A 272 -17.49 -14.16 1.07
N SER A 273 -18.78 -13.93 1.36
CA SER A 273 -19.87 -14.22 0.43
C SER A 273 -20.02 -13.18 -0.69
N ILE A 274 -19.39 -12.01 -0.55
CA ILE A 274 -19.47 -10.93 -1.53
C ILE A 274 -18.44 -11.19 -2.64
N PRO A 275 -18.87 -11.33 -3.91
CA PRO A 275 -17.96 -11.55 -5.02
C PRO A 275 -17.13 -10.29 -5.29
N MET A 276 -15.82 -10.38 -5.14
CA MET A 276 -14.90 -9.26 -5.34
C MET A 276 -14.90 -8.76 -6.80
N ASP A 277 -15.21 -9.63 -7.76
CA ASP A 277 -15.47 -9.27 -9.15
C ASP A 277 -16.60 -8.23 -9.27
N ALA A 278 -17.67 -8.34 -8.48
CA ALA A 278 -18.77 -7.38 -8.50
C ALA A 278 -18.36 -6.04 -7.88
N VAL A 279 -17.58 -6.08 -6.80
CA VAL A 279 -17.02 -4.88 -6.13
C VAL A 279 -16.14 -4.10 -7.10
N TYR A 280 -15.20 -4.78 -7.78
CA TYR A 280 -14.33 -4.13 -8.74
C TYR A 280 -15.01 -3.77 -10.06
N SER A 281 -16.07 -4.49 -10.45
CA SER A 281 -16.91 -4.08 -11.58
C SER A 281 -17.62 -2.76 -11.30
N GLU A 282 -18.14 -2.57 -10.07
CA GLU A 282 -18.68 -1.27 -9.63
C GLU A 282 -17.58 -0.20 -9.60
N ALA A 283 -16.40 -0.50 -9.03
CA ALA A 283 -15.28 0.45 -8.96
C ALA A 283 -14.79 0.88 -10.35
N LYS A 284 -14.67 -0.05 -11.30
CA LYS A 284 -14.35 0.21 -12.71
C LYS A 284 -15.42 1.07 -13.38
N THR A 285 -16.69 0.81 -13.10
CA THR A 285 -17.81 1.61 -13.63
C THR A 285 -17.69 3.06 -13.14
N ARG A 286 -17.47 3.26 -11.83
CA ARG A 286 -17.26 4.59 -11.25
C ARG A 286 -16.05 5.31 -11.86
N LEU A 287 -14.93 4.60 -12.07
CA LEU A 287 -13.75 5.17 -12.73
C LEU A 287 -14.09 5.70 -14.13
N ASN A 288 -14.79 4.88 -14.93
CA ASN A 288 -15.20 5.26 -16.29
C ASN A 288 -16.19 6.42 -16.33
N GLU A 289 -17.00 6.58 -15.29
CA GLU A 289 -17.90 7.74 -15.12
C GLU A 289 -17.18 9.01 -14.61
N GLY A 290 -15.86 8.96 -14.42
CA GLY A 290 -15.07 10.09 -13.94
C GLY A 290 -15.16 10.30 -12.42
N PHE A 291 -15.45 9.26 -11.65
CA PHE A 291 -15.47 9.33 -10.19
C PHE A 291 -14.13 9.79 -9.63
N ARG A 292 -14.23 10.73 -8.68
CA ARG A 292 -13.12 11.42 -8.06
C ARG A 292 -12.54 10.59 -6.91
N TYR A 293 -11.64 9.67 -7.25
CA TYR A 293 -11.02 8.77 -6.25
C TYR A 293 -9.89 9.43 -5.44
N TRP A 294 -9.26 10.48 -5.96
CA TRP A 294 -8.25 11.23 -5.20
C TRP A 294 -8.93 12.12 -4.13
N PHE A 295 -8.11 12.70 -3.25
CA PHE A 295 -8.56 13.61 -2.20
C PHE A 295 -8.18 15.06 -2.56
N ASN A 296 -9.13 15.99 -2.47
CA ASN A 296 -8.85 17.43 -2.59
C ASN A 296 -8.37 18.02 -1.26
N ASP A 297 -8.01 19.31 -1.26
CA ASP A 297 -7.50 20.00 -0.07
C ASP A 297 -8.48 19.97 1.12
N GLU A 298 -9.78 20.12 0.87
CA GLU A 298 -10.83 20.07 1.90
C GLU A 298 -10.93 18.67 2.55
N GLU A 299 -10.95 17.62 1.73
CA GLU A 299 -10.98 16.23 2.19
C GLU A 299 -9.67 15.84 2.88
N ILE A 300 -8.53 16.40 2.45
CA ILE A 300 -7.24 16.23 3.13
C ILE A 300 -7.31 16.86 4.52
N ILE A 301 -7.83 18.07 4.66
CA ILE A 301 -8.01 18.73 5.98
C ILE A 301 -8.93 17.90 6.88
N GLU A 302 -10.03 17.39 6.33
CA GLU A 302 -10.95 16.52 7.06
C GLU A 302 -10.28 15.20 7.49
N LEU A 303 -9.55 14.55 6.58
CA LEU A 303 -8.78 13.34 6.87
C LEU A 303 -7.74 13.59 7.96
N HIS A 304 -7.04 14.73 7.93
CA HIS A 304 -6.10 15.12 8.97
C HIS A 304 -6.78 15.19 10.34
N ARG A 305 -7.93 15.87 10.45
CA ARG A 305 -8.71 15.96 11.70
C ARG A 305 -9.16 14.59 12.19
N ASN A 306 -9.72 13.76 11.32
CA ASN A 306 -10.17 12.41 11.66
C ASN A 306 -9.01 11.50 12.07
N SER A 307 -7.80 11.78 11.56
CA SER A 307 -6.59 11.02 11.89
C SER A 307 -5.94 11.43 13.22
N GLU A 308 -6.35 12.54 13.85
CA GLU A 308 -5.75 13.03 15.10
C GLU A 308 -5.85 12.02 16.23
N ALA A 309 -6.96 11.27 16.31
CA ALA A 309 -7.18 10.22 17.31
C ALA A 309 -6.21 9.03 17.21
N PHE A 310 -5.47 8.91 16.09
CA PHE A 310 -4.51 7.83 15.84
C PHE A 310 -3.05 8.28 15.97
N GLN A 311 -2.83 9.54 16.38
CA GLN A 311 -1.50 10.10 16.51
C GLN A 311 -0.83 9.67 17.80
N VAL A 312 0.43 9.24 17.68
CA VAL A 312 1.28 8.99 18.84
C VAL A 312 1.66 10.33 19.48
N TYR A 313 1.25 10.54 20.72
CA TYR A 313 1.77 11.63 21.55
C TYR A 313 3.08 11.22 22.21
N THR A 314 4.11 12.06 22.09
CA THR A 314 5.35 11.84 22.85
C THR A 314 5.17 12.33 24.28
N THR A 315 5.95 11.79 25.22
CA THR A 315 5.99 12.28 26.62
C THR A 315 6.19 13.79 26.68
N GLU A 316 7.02 14.36 25.79
CA GLU A 316 7.20 15.82 25.68
C GLU A 316 5.89 16.55 25.35
N MET A 317 5.11 16.05 24.40
CA MET A 317 3.85 16.68 23.99
C MET A 317 2.77 16.53 25.07
N GLU A 318 2.67 15.38 25.72
CA GLU A 318 1.75 15.17 26.84
C GLU A 318 2.04 16.14 28.00
N LEU A 319 3.32 16.26 28.39
CA LEU A 319 3.75 17.18 29.43
C LEU A 319 3.59 18.65 29.01
N LEU A 320 3.86 18.98 27.75
CA LEU A 320 3.62 20.31 27.20
C LEU A 320 2.15 20.71 27.34
N LEU A 321 1.22 19.87 26.85
CA LEU A 321 -0.22 20.13 26.93
C LEU A 321 -0.73 20.22 28.37
N ARG A 322 -0.11 19.50 29.30
CA ARG A 322 -0.50 19.50 30.71
C ARG A 322 -0.02 20.73 31.48
N TYR A 323 1.19 21.20 31.22
CA TYR A 323 1.86 22.19 32.07
C TYR A 323 2.06 23.55 31.41
N PHE A 324 1.83 23.68 30.11
CA PHE A 324 1.94 24.94 29.37
C PHE A 324 0.68 25.29 28.58
N THR A 325 0.39 26.59 28.50
CA THR A 325 -0.61 27.19 27.62
C THR A 325 0.02 28.32 26.83
N PHE A 326 -0.73 28.86 25.87
CA PHE A 326 -0.37 30.12 25.22
C PHE A 326 -0.47 31.27 26.22
N PRO A 327 0.51 32.19 26.28
CA PRO A 327 0.34 33.45 26.98
C PRO A 327 -0.72 34.31 26.26
N THR A 328 -1.47 35.10 27.02
CA THR A 328 -2.37 36.12 26.45
C THR A 328 -1.59 37.20 25.69
N GLU A 329 -2.24 38.01 24.87
CA GLU A 329 -1.58 39.11 24.15
C GLU A 329 -0.89 40.10 25.12
N ALA A 330 -1.58 40.44 26.22
CA ALA A 330 -1.04 41.30 27.28
C ALA A 330 0.21 40.68 27.94
N GLU A 331 0.19 39.37 28.21
CA GLU A 331 1.34 38.65 28.75
C GLU A 331 2.50 38.57 27.75
N THR A 332 2.21 38.32 26.48
CA THR A 332 3.20 38.27 25.41
C THR A 332 3.92 39.62 25.27
N ALA A 333 3.18 40.73 25.38
CA ALA A 333 3.73 42.09 25.35
C ALA A 333 4.74 42.37 26.49
N THR A 334 4.60 41.72 27.65
CA THR A 334 5.55 41.85 28.76
C THR A 334 6.93 41.28 28.43
N LYS A 335 7.03 40.44 27.39
CA LYS A 335 8.23 39.70 27.00
C LYS A 335 8.80 38.77 28.09
N ARG A 336 8.03 38.49 29.16
CA ARG A 336 8.46 37.64 30.30
C ARG A 336 8.20 36.16 30.11
N PHE A 337 7.28 35.80 29.22
CA PHE A 337 6.82 34.41 29.05
C PHE A 337 7.53 33.72 27.89
N TYR A 338 8.86 33.75 27.90
CA TYR A 338 9.67 33.15 26.83
C TYR A 338 10.63 32.14 27.41
N MET A 339 10.65 30.94 26.84
CA MET A 339 11.55 29.87 27.24
C MET A 339 12.17 29.21 26.01
N THR A 340 13.41 28.80 26.13
CA THR A 340 14.11 27.92 25.19
C THR A 340 13.63 26.47 25.36
N ASN A 341 13.88 25.63 24.36
CA ASN A 341 13.61 24.19 24.48
C ASN A 341 14.29 23.57 25.70
N SER A 342 15.52 23.99 26.02
CA SER A 342 16.27 23.47 27.16
C SER A 342 15.64 23.87 28.50
N GLU A 343 15.15 25.09 28.63
CA GLU A 343 14.45 25.55 29.84
C GLU A 343 13.11 24.83 30.01
N ILE A 344 12.37 24.63 28.92
CA ILE A 344 11.10 23.88 28.94
C ILE A 344 11.35 22.42 29.35
N VAL A 345 12.34 21.77 28.73
CA VAL A 345 12.75 20.41 29.10
C VAL A 345 13.21 20.34 30.56
N GLY A 346 14.04 21.28 31.00
CA GLY A 346 14.50 21.34 32.39
C GLY A 346 13.35 21.44 33.38
N TYR A 347 12.38 22.31 33.10
CA TYR A 347 11.18 22.44 33.93
C TYR A 347 10.31 21.17 33.93
N LEU A 348 10.08 20.56 32.77
CA LEU A 348 9.23 19.37 32.65
C LEU A 348 9.89 18.09 33.19
N SER A 349 11.22 18.03 33.22
CA SER A 349 11.98 16.90 33.76
C SER A 349 11.71 16.70 35.26
N CYS A 350 11.24 17.71 35.98
CA CYS A 350 10.82 17.55 37.37
C CYS A 350 9.56 16.70 37.55
N TYR A 351 8.75 16.54 36.49
CA TYR A 351 7.45 15.85 36.54
C TYR A 351 7.49 14.45 35.94
N THR A 352 8.66 13.98 35.49
CA THR A 352 8.81 12.66 34.90
C THR A 352 10.19 12.08 35.21
N ARG A 353 10.24 10.75 35.34
CA ARG A 353 11.52 10.01 35.45
C ARG A 353 12.10 9.67 34.06
N GLN A 354 11.31 9.82 33.00
CA GLN A 354 11.77 9.56 31.64
C GLN A 354 12.61 10.74 31.13
N PRO A 355 13.77 10.48 30.50
CA PRO A 355 14.58 11.54 29.93
C PRO A 355 13.84 12.19 28.77
N LEU A 356 13.72 13.52 28.82
CA LEU A 356 13.10 14.32 27.76
C LEU A 356 14.16 14.82 26.77
N SER A 357 13.79 14.91 25.49
CA SER A 357 14.67 15.42 24.44
C SER A 357 14.33 16.85 24.07
N THR A 358 15.32 17.74 24.06
CA THR A 358 15.17 19.13 23.57
C THR A 358 14.75 19.20 22.10
N LYS A 359 15.15 18.21 21.30
CA LYS A 359 14.71 18.07 19.91
C LYS A 359 13.22 17.71 19.84
N ARG A 360 12.78 16.68 20.55
CA ARG A 360 11.37 16.26 20.59
C ARG A 360 10.47 17.34 21.18
N MET A 361 10.95 18.08 22.18
CA MET A 361 10.23 19.22 22.73
C MET A 361 10.01 20.33 21.69
N GLY A 362 11.04 20.64 20.89
CA GLY A 362 10.88 21.58 19.78
C GLY A 362 9.87 21.12 18.72
N GLU A 363 9.83 19.81 18.43
CA GLU A 363 8.83 19.21 17.55
C GLU A 363 7.41 19.30 18.15
N ALA A 364 7.26 19.01 19.45
CA ALA A 364 6.01 19.12 20.19
C ALA A 364 5.47 20.55 20.23
N LEU A 365 6.31 21.54 20.55
CA LEU A 365 5.95 22.96 20.54
C LEU A 365 5.45 23.42 19.16
N ARG A 366 6.16 23.05 18.09
CA ARG A 366 5.72 23.37 16.73
C ARG A 366 4.37 22.70 16.41
N LYS A 367 4.18 21.45 16.83
CA LYS A 367 2.94 20.68 16.63
C LYS A 367 1.76 21.29 17.39
N ALA A 368 1.99 21.77 18.61
CA ALA A 368 0.99 22.44 19.43
C ALA A 368 0.65 23.87 18.96
N GLY A 369 1.33 24.39 17.93
CA GLY A 369 1.07 25.71 17.36
C GLY A 369 1.93 26.85 17.94
N TYR A 370 2.97 26.55 18.72
CA TYR A 370 3.86 27.58 19.24
C TYR A 370 4.84 28.08 18.17
N THR A 371 4.94 29.40 18.05
CA THR A 371 5.85 30.09 17.12
C THR A 371 7.25 30.20 17.70
N ARG A 372 8.26 29.83 16.89
CA ARG A 372 9.67 29.99 17.25
C ARG A 372 10.15 31.41 16.95
N GLU A 373 10.56 32.15 17.97
CA GLU A 373 11.12 33.51 17.85
C GLU A 373 12.63 33.51 18.08
N CYS A 374 13.37 34.32 17.33
CA CYS A 374 14.79 34.59 17.61
C CYS A 374 14.90 35.82 18.53
N ARG A 375 15.57 35.67 19.67
CA ARG A 375 15.84 36.75 20.62
C ARG A 375 17.30 36.80 20.99
N ARG A 376 17.81 37.98 21.34
CA ARG A 376 19.19 38.13 21.81
C ARG A 376 19.25 38.03 23.33
N ILE A 377 20.02 37.07 23.83
CA ILE A 377 20.35 36.93 25.26
C ILE A 377 21.85 37.16 25.40
N ASN A 378 22.25 38.17 26.18
CA ASN A 378 23.66 38.59 26.33
C ASN A 378 24.38 38.81 24.98
N GLY A 379 23.67 39.39 24.00
CA GLY A 379 24.21 39.65 22.65
C GLY A 379 24.14 38.48 21.67
N ASN A 380 23.90 37.25 22.13
CA ASN A 380 23.84 36.05 21.30
C ASN A 380 22.40 35.73 20.86
N PRO A 381 22.15 35.37 19.59
CA PRO A 381 20.83 34.95 19.13
C PRO A 381 20.47 33.57 19.71
N VAL A 382 19.29 33.47 20.30
CA VAL A 382 18.72 32.27 20.92
C VAL A 382 17.28 32.13 20.45
N TYR A 383 16.87 30.90 20.12
CA TYR A 383 15.49 30.61 19.75
C TYR A 383 14.65 30.29 21.00
N VAL A 384 13.52 30.98 21.13
CA VAL A 384 12.59 30.86 22.25
C VAL A 384 11.15 30.72 21.77
N TYR A 385 10.28 30.27 22.66
CA TYR A 385 8.85 30.11 22.45
C TYR A 385 8.08 30.88 23.51
N ALA A 386 6.99 31.53 23.11
CA ALA A 386 6.09 32.21 24.03
C ALA A 386 5.24 31.17 24.77
N VAL A 387 5.51 30.91 26.04
CA VAL A 387 4.86 29.83 26.83
C VAL A 387 4.47 30.33 28.22
N ARG A 388 3.26 29.98 28.66
CA ARG A 388 2.77 30.26 30.01
C ARG A 388 2.65 28.96 30.80
N LYS A 389 3.22 28.91 32.01
CA LYS A 389 3.07 27.77 32.93
C LYS A 389 1.68 27.79 33.57
N VAL A 390 1.04 26.62 33.68
CA VAL A 390 -0.38 26.51 34.10
C VAL A 390 -0.56 26.22 35.59
N TYR A 391 0.43 25.62 36.25
CA TYR A 391 0.38 25.28 37.69
C TYR A 391 1.61 25.82 38.45
N PRO A 392 1.51 26.07 39.78
CA PRO A 392 2.36 27.02 40.48
C PRO A 392 3.81 26.53 40.61
N GLU A 393 4.67 27.48 40.93
CA GLU A 393 6.13 27.51 40.73
C GLU A 393 6.97 26.46 41.48
N GLN A 394 6.40 25.37 41.99
CA GLN A 394 7.18 24.29 42.62
C GLN A 394 6.76 22.89 42.16
N PRO A 395 7.72 22.06 41.70
CA PRO A 395 7.47 20.64 41.41
C PRO A 395 7.23 19.84 42.70
N PRO A 396 6.61 18.65 42.62
CA PRO A 396 6.43 17.75 43.76
C PRO A 396 7.74 17.24 44.37
#